data_AF-A0A942IZS0-F1
#
_entry.id   AF-A0A942IZS0-F1
#
_cell.length_a   1.000
_cell.length_b   1.000
_cell.length_c   1.000
_cell.angle_alpha   90.00
_cell.angle_beta   90.00
_cell.angle_gamma   90.00
#
_symmetry.space_group_name_H-M   'P 1'
#
loop_
_entity.id
_entity.type
_entity.pdbx_description
1 polymer ?
#
loop_
_entity_poly.entity_id
_entity_poly.type
_entity_poly.pdbx_seq_one_letter_code
_entity_poly.pdbx_strand_id
1 'polypeptide(L)'
;AADLPGLQRLVWAATRPAGHYLENQCRAWADALETFGYFLLAAGDAAAAGAAAAQCVVADGALAECDIYIVGPADFVAAVDEALKAAGVSAGQLVVEVL
;
A
#
# COMPACT_ATOMS: atom_id res chain seq x y z
N ALA A 1 13.86 12.17 23.65
CA ALA A 1 13.94 10.89 22.92
C ALA A 1 13.48 11.19 21.51
N ALA A 2 14.31 10.95 20.49
CA ALA A 2 13.82 11.10 19.12
C ALA A 2 12.70 10.08 18.94
N ASP A 3 11.56 10.54 18.44
CA ASP A 3 10.43 9.71 18.07
C ASP A 3 10.97 8.62 17.14
N LEU A 4 10.94 7.35 17.56
CA LEU A 4 11.33 6.27 16.67
C LEU A 4 10.28 6.27 15.55
N PRO A 5 10.66 6.40 14.28
CA PRO A 5 9.69 6.42 13.20
C PRO A 5 8.87 5.12 13.26
N GLY A 6 7.55 5.26 13.30
CA GLY A 6 6.63 4.11 13.27
C GLY A 6 6.92 3.20 12.07
N LEU A 7 6.52 1.93 12.18
CA LEU A 7 6.70 0.94 11.13
C LEU A 7 5.99 1.41 9.84
N GLN A 8 6.71 1.41 8.73
CA GLN A 8 6.19 1.81 7.41
C GLN A 8 6.19 0.62 6.47
N ARG A 9 5.03 0.39 5.82
CA ARG A 9 4.87 -0.66 4.82
C ARG A 9 4.34 -0.09 3.51
N LEU A 10 5.09 -0.30 2.43
CA LEU A 10 4.66 0.06 1.07
C LEU A 10 4.17 -1.17 0.32
N VAL A 11 2.89 -1.20 -0.06
CA VAL A 11 2.37 -2.17 -1.01
C VAL A 11 2.31 -1.51 -2.39
N TRP A 12 3.13 -1.99 -3.32
CA TRP A 12 3.30 -1.36 -4.63
C TRP A 12 2.88 -2.27 -5.77
N ALA A 13 1.74 -1.95 -6.40
CA ALA A 13 1.21 -2.71 -7.52
C ALA A 13 1.61 -2.11 -8.88
N ALA A 14 1.84 -2.99 -9.85
CA ALA A 14 2.04 -2.64 -11.25
C ALA A 14 1.15 -3.51 -12.15
N THR A 15 0.62 -2.93 -13.23
CA THR A 15 -0.22 -3.64 -14.21
C THR A 15 0.54 -4.14 -15.43
N ARG A 16 1.84 -3.85 -15.50
CA ARG A 16 2.72 -4.20 -16.62
C ARG A 16 4.00 -4.86 -16.12
N PRO A 17 4.60 -5.76 -16.92
CA PRO A 17 5.94 -6.27 -16.66
C PRO A 17 6.95 -5.12 -16.45
N ALA A 18 7.81 -5.24 -15.45
CA ALA A 18 8.78 -4.19 -15.06
C ALA A 18 8.14 -2.81 -14.82
N GLY A 19 6.88 -2.77 -14.35
CA GLY A 19 6.16 -1.53 -14.10
C GLY A 19 6.58 -0.78 -12.84
N HIS A 20 7.33 -1.41 -11.93
CA HIS A 20 7.86 -0.84 -10.69
C HIS A 20 9.10 0.03 -10.95
N TYR A 21 8.88 1.25 -11.43
CA TYR A 21 9.91 2.14 -11.98
C TYR A 21 11.03 2.61 -11.02
N LEU A 22 10.91 2.33 -9.72
CA LEU A 22 11.86 2.69 -8.64
C LEU A 22 12.15 1.48 -7.72
N GLU A 23 12.06 0.25 -8.23
CA GLU A 23 12.34 -0.96 -7.43
C GLU A 23 13.72 -0.92 -6.77
N ASN A 24 14.74 -0.42 -7.47
CA ASN A 24 16.09 -0.23 -6.90
C ASN A 24 16.11 0.72 -5.70
N GLN A 25 15.23 1.71 -5.70
CA GLN A 25 15.14 2.70 -4.64
C GLN A 25 14.40 2.14 -3.42
N CYS A 26 13.32 1.38 -3.63
CA CYS A 26 12.67 0.63 -2.57
C CYS A 26 13.62 -0.36 -1.89
N ARG A 27 14.45 -1.07 -2.68
CA ARG A 27 15.48 -1.95 -2.13
C ARG A 27 16.49 -1.19 -1.28
N ALA A 28 17.02 -0.07 -1.80
CA ALA A 28 17.97 0.75 -1.05
C ALA A 28 17.39 1.29 0.27
N TRP A 29 16.10 1.65 0.30
CA TRP A 29 15.43 2.06 1.53
C TRP A 29 15.25 0.90 2.52
N ALA A 30 14.85 -0.28 2.04
CA ALA A 30 14.71 -1.45 2.90
C ALA A 30 16.05 -1.90 3.52
N ASP A 31 17.15 -1.75 2.79
CA ASP A 31 18.50 -2.05 3.30
C ASP A 31 18.99 -1.03 4.34
N ALA A 32 18.50 0.22 4.27
CA ALA A 32 18.99 1.33 5.09
C ALA A 32 18.08 1.71 6.27
N LEU A 33 16.78 1.40 6.21
CA LEU A 33 15.78 1.82 7.20
C LEU A 33 15.19 0.59 7.89
N GLU A 34 15.53 0.40 9.17
CA GLU A 34 15.09 -0.76 9.98
C GLU A 34 13.56 -0.89 10.09
N THR A 35 12.83 0.21 9.97
CA THR A 35 11.37 0.27 10.11
C THR A 35 10.62 0.35 8.78
N PHE A 36 11.30 0.15 7.64
CA PHE A 36 10.67 0.19 6.32
C PHE A 36 10.63 -1.20 5.69
N GLY A 37 9.44 -1.61 5.22
CA GLY A 37 9.27 -2.79 4.40
C GLY A 37 8.43 -2.49 3.16
N TYR A 38 8.60 -3.28 2.11
CA TYR A 38 7.77 -3.15 0.91
C TYR A 38 7.37 -4.51 0.34
N PHE A 39 6.29 -4.51 -0.43
CA PHE A 39 5.79 -5.68 -1.14
C PHE A 39 5.41 -5.29 -2.57
N LEU A 40 5.94 -6.01 -3.55
CA LEU A 40 5.64 -5.77 -4.97
C LEU A 40 4.52 -6.69 -5.43
N LEU A 41 3.52 -6.10 -6.08
CA LEU A 41 2.39 -6.78 -6.67
C LEU A 41 2.37 -6.59 -8.18
N ALA A 42 1.99 -7.64 -8.90
CA ALA A 42 1.68 -7.56 -10.33
C ALA A 42 0.25 -8.06 -10.54
N ALA A 43 -0.54 -7.33 -11.32
CA ALA A 43 -1.91 -7.71 -11.69
C ALA A 43 -2.19 -7.34 -13.15
N GLY A 44 -3.29 -7.85 -13.72
CA GLY A 44 -3.64 -7.58 -15.12
C GLY A 44 -4.20 -6.18 -15.38
N ASP A 45 -4.84 -5.58 -14.37
CA ASP A 45 -5.50 -4.28 -14.46
C ASP A 45 -5.51 -3.56 -13.09
N ALA A 46 -5.99 -2.31 -13.09
CA ALA A 46 -5.96 -1.43 -11.93
C ALA A 46 -6.89 -1.90 -10.79
N ALA A 47 -8.08 -2.42 -11.10
CA ALA A 47 -9.02 -2.91 -10.11
C ALA A 47 -8.49 -4.19 -9.42
N ALA A 48 -7.96 -5.13 -10.21
CA ALA A 48 -7.33 -6.35 -9.71
C ALA A 48 -6.08 -6.03 -8.87
N ALA A 49 -5.28 -5.04 -9.29
CA ALA A 49 -4.16 -4.53 -8.50
C ALA A 49 -4.63 -3.97 -7.14
N GLY A 50 -5.72 -3.20 -7.13
CA GLY A 50 -6.27 -2.62 -5.90
C GLY A 50 -6.78 -3.68 -4.94
N ALA A 51 -7.55 -4.65 -5.44
CA ALA A 51 -8.05 -5.75 -4.63
C ALA A 51 -6.90 -6.58 -4.01
N ALA A 52 -5.86 -6.89 -4.79
CA ALA A 52 -4.68 -7.61 -4.30
C ALA A 52 -3.90 -6.79 -3.25
N ALA A 53 -3.76 -5.48 -3.47
CA ALA A 53 -3.09 -4.59 -2.52
C ALA A 53 -3.84 -4.53 -1.18
N ALA A 54 -5.16 -4.38 -1.22
CA ALA A 54 -5.99 -4.40 -0.02
C ALA A 54 -5.89 -5.73 0.73
N GLN A 55 -5.86 -6.88 0.03
CA GLN A 55 -5.66 -8.18 0.66
C GLN A 55 -4.33 -8.27 1.39
N CYS A 56 -3.23 -7.77 0.80
CA CYS A 56 -1.93 -7.72 1.48
C CYS A 56 -2.00 -6.88 2.75
N VAL A 57 -2.64 -5.71 2.69
CA VAL A 57 -2.79 -4.80 3.82
C VAL A 57 -3.63 -5.43 4.93
N VAL A 58 -4.77 -6.04 4.59
CA VAL A 58 -5.65 -6.74 5.55
C VAL A 58 -4.95 -7.94 6.21
N ALA A 59 -4.18 -8.71 5.44
CA ALA A 59 -3.47 -9.89 5.95
C ALA A 59 -2.34 -9.55 6.95
N ASP A 60 -1.78 -8.33 6.90
CA ASP A 60 -0.74 -7.86 7.83
C ASP A 60 -1.30 -7.63 9.26
N GLY A 61 -2.63 -7.45 9.41
CA GLY A 61 -3.34 -7.52 10.68
C GLY A 61 -3.22 -6.30 11.60
N ALA A 62 -2.39 -5.30 11.28
CA ALA A 62 -2.16 -4.11 12.10
C ALA A 62 -3.02 -2.89 11.73
N LEU A 63 -4.14 -3.09 11.02
CA LEU A 63 -4.93 -2.01 10.41
C LEU A 63 -5.45 -0.95 11.38
N ALA A 64 -5.81 -1.35 12.61
CA ALA A 64 -6.42 -0.45 13.58
C ALA A 64 -5.45 0.62 14.12
N GLU A 65 -4.15 0.42 13.96
CA GLU A 65 -3.09 1.28 14.50
C GLU A 65 -2.37 2.10 13.41
N CYS A 66 -2.77 1.94 12.14
CA CYS A 66 -2.12 2.59 11.02
C CYS A 66 -3.02 3.65 10.37
N ASP A 67 -2.38 4.72 9.90
CA ASP A 67 -2.93 5.55 8.83
C ASP A 67 -2.58 4.91 7.48
N ILE A 68 -3.56 4.82 6.58
CA ILE A 68 -3.42 4.16 5.29
C ILE A 68 -3.55 5.20 4.18
N TYR A 69 -2.50 5.26 3.36
CA TYR A 69 -2.40 6.18 2.23
C TYR A 69 -2.58 5.39 0.93
N ILE A 70 -3.54 5.81 0.11
CA ILE A 70 -3.91 5.13 -1.14
C ILE A 70 -3.73 6.14 -2.27
N VAL A 71 -2.88 5.79 -3.24
CA VAL A 71 -2.67 6.60 -4.43
C VAL A 71 -2.62 5.74 -5.68
N GLY A 72 -3.31 6.18 -6.74
CA GLY A 72 -3.30 5.50 -8.03
C GLY A 72 -4.47 5.87 -8.93
N PRO A 73 -4.67 5.12 -10.04
CA PRO A 73 -5.82 5.31 -10.92
C PRO A 73 -7.14 5.09 -10.20
N ALA A 74 -8.22 5.70 -10.70
CA ALA A 74 -9.55 5.66 -10.08
C ALA A 74 -10.03 4.24 -9.72
N ASP A 75 -9.90 3.30 -10.65
CA ASP A 75 -10.34 1.90 -10.44
C ASP A 75 -9.52 1.18 -9.35
N PHE A 76 -8.22 1.50 -9.24
CA PHE A 76 -7.37 0.96 -8.18
C PHE A 76 -7.79 1.53 -6.83
N VAL A 77 -7.93 2.85 -6.75
CA VAL A 77 -8.29 3.55 -5.52
C VAL A 77 -9.65 3.09 -5.00
N ALA A 78 -10.65 3.00 -5.88
CA ALA A 78 -11.98 2.52 -5.53
C ALA A 78 -11.93 1.10 -4.97
N ALA A 79 -11.21 0.19 -5.63
CA ALA A 79 -11.08 -1.19 -5.17
C ALA A 79 -10.39 -1.31 -3.80
N VAL A 80 -9.35 -0.51 -3.53
CA VAL A 80 -8.67 -0.51 -2.22
C VAL A 80 -9.56 0.08 -1.13
N ASP A 81 -10.16 1.24 -1.39
CA ASP A 81 -11.00 1.96 -0.44
C ASP A 81 -12.22 1.12 -0.03
N GLU A 82 -12.92 0.50 -0.98
CA GLU A 82 -14.04 -0.40 -0.69
C GLU A 82 -13.62 -1.61 0.15
N ALA A 83 -12.50 -2.24 -0.22
CA ALA A 83 -12.01 -3.43 0.49
C ALA A 83 -11.56 -3.12 1.94
N LEU A 84 -10.88 -2.00 2.17
CA LEU A 84 -10.43 -1.61 3.50
C LEU A 84 -11.60 -1.16 4.40
N LYS A 85 -12.58 -0.45 3.84
CA LYS A 85 -13.82 -0.13 4.56
C LYS A 85 -14.59 -1.40 4.92
N ALA A 86 -14.69 -2.36 4.01
CA ALA A 86 -15.31 -3.67 4.29
C ALA A 86 -14.55 -4.46 5.37
N ALA A 87 -13.23 -4.27 5.48
CA ALA A 87 -12.38 -4.84 6.53
C ALA A 87 -12.46 -4.08 7.87
N GLY A 88 -13.25 -2.99 7.95
CA GLY A 88 -13.49 -2.24 9.18
C GLY A 88 -12.50 -1.08 9.44
N VAL A 89 -11.69 -0.69 8.46
CA VAL A 89 -10.84 0.51 8.58
C VAL A 89 -11.72 1.75 8.66
N SER A 90 -11.48 2.60 9.65
CA SER A 90 -12.26 3.82 9.82
C SER A 90 -11.89 4.87 8.75
N ALA A 91 -12.87 5.64 8.28
CA ALA A 91 -12.63 6.67 7.28
C ALA A 91 -11.64 7.76 7.74
N GLY A 92 -11.47 7.96 9.06
CA GLY A 92 -10.50 8.91 9.60
C GLY A 92 -9.04 8.47 9.46
N GLN A 93 -8.79 7.19 9.16
CA GLN A 93 -7.46 6.62 8.94
C GLN A 93 -7.09 6.52 7.46
N LEU A 94 -8.04 6.80 6.55
CA LEU A 94 -7.83 6.66 5.11
C LEU A 94 -7.52 8.02 4.49
N VAL A 95 -6.38 8.12 3.83
CA VAL A 95 -6.00 9.25 2.98
C VAL A 95 -5.94 8.75 1.55
N VAL A 96 -6.75 9.36 0.67
CA VAL A 96 -6.99 8.86 -0.68
C VAL A 96 -6.72 9.95 -1.71
N GLU A 97 -5.94 9.61 -2.74
CA GLU A 97 -5.68 10.47 -3.89
C GLU A 97 -5.77 9.68 -5.21
N VAL A 98 -6.52 10.22 -6.17
CA VAL A 98 -6.65 9.65 -7.52
C VAL A 98 -5.75 10.43 -8.47
N LEU A 99 -4.91 9.70 -9.24
CA LEU A 99 -4.00 10.25 -10.27
C LEU A 99 -4.52 10.06 -11.70
#